data_AF-A0A662TC51-F1
#
_entry.id   AF-A0A662TC51-F1
#
_cell.length_a   1.000
_cell.length_b   1.000
_cell.length_c   1.000
_cell.angle_alpha   90.00
_cell.angle_beta   90.00
_cell.angle_gamma   90.00
#
_symmetry.space_group_name_H-M   'P 1'
#
loop_
_entity.id
_entity.type
_entity.pdbx_description
1 polymer ?
#
loop_
_entity_poly.entity_id
_entity_poly.type
_entity_poly.pdbx_seq_one_letter_code
_entity_poly.pdbx_strand_id
1 'polypeptide(L)'
;MLYQVPDEAYKMLYDYLNILAPFIILIIISVLIGLIIDRISRDRVIKLFNGYWVVLFYEDIDKNGLKEAYFGKINIPPRSGGGFELEYALKTIVNPVKLLGYLKRMYEDTGNEKYIKKARELYNHIIKSRRINIGFEEIKYDPFTEPSEASRKVYKDNIKDVYAIVRFVDIMSKEELERRMEELNKTFYPGTLYRIKRSITNFLGLAKDRLTEAFGAVSSKLSKVAPIPVEKEIKKTSETIVTGKLGSYEALLENSIGKLVLVKVKDIDGLERFYQGILREYSPNYIAVYNVDFRIEEEAVYIGRRLLDNYPIEKLDYHGWALREGKHLDIISIENKTDKSIIKVKNLYNNNIYIDKFIVNNQEVKVPDQNLEPDETVEIIVEGDIGENPEIKVQYTIAKKSDIIWPTSKVRVIGSGEPSERFIESILKKIMK
;
A
#
# COMPACT_ATOMS: atom_id res chain seq x y z
N MET A 1 33.79 -5.56 63.81
CA MET A 1 32.43 -5.07 64.06
C MET A 1 31.57 -5.41 62.85
N LEU A 2 30.73 -6.44 62.95
CA LEU A 2 29.71 -6.73 61.95
C LEU A 2 28.53 -5.79 62.24
N TYR A 3 28.23 -4.88 61.32
CA TYR A 3 27.05 -4.01 61.39
C TYR A 3 25.81 -4.90 61.36
N GLN A 4 25.16 -5.11 62.50
CA GLN A 4 23.86 -5.75 62.56
C GLN A 4 22.84 -4.77 61.98
N VAL A 5 22.30 -5.12 60.80
CA VAL A 5 21.16 -4.41 60.24
C VAL A 5 19.99 -4.60 61.20
N PRO A 6 19.29 -3.54 61.64
CA PRO A 6 18.17 -3.66 62.58
C PRO A 6 17.06 -4.56 62.01
N ASP A 7 16.48 -5.42 62.83
CA ASP A 7 15.36 -6.31 62.44
C ASP A 7 14.17 -5.53 61.84
N GLU A 8 13.99 -4.27 62.25
CA GLU A 8 12.99 -3.35 61.70
C GLU A 8 13.26 -3.01 60.22
N ALA A 9 14.52 -2.90 59.80
CA ALA A 9 14.89 -2.66 58.41
C ALA A 9 14.62 -3.89 57.54
N TYR A 10 14.83 -5.10 58.08
CA TYR A 10 14.46 -6.35 57.42
C TYR A 10 12.94 -6.48 57.24
N LYS A 11 12.17 -6.13 58.28
CA LYS A 11 10.72 -6.18 58.25
C LYS A 11 10.14 -5.15 57.27
N MET A 12 10.66 -3.93 57.28
CA MET A 12 10.31 -2.92 56.26
C MET A 12 10.65 -3.41 54.85
N LEU A 13 11.84 -3.96 54.62
CA LEU A 13 12.23 -4.46 53.30
C LEU A 13 11.31 -5.60 52.83
N TYR A 14 10.94 -6.50 53.74
CA TYR A 14 10.02 -7.60 53.48
C TYR A 14 8.60 -7.10 53.14
N ASP A 15 8.09 -6.12 53.88
CA ASP A 15 6.78 -5.52 53.62
C ASP A 15 6.77 -4.76 52.28
N TYR A 16 7.84 -4.02 51.96
CA TYR A 16 8.02 -3.39 50.65
C TYR A 16 8.07 -4.42 49.51
N LEU A 17 8.81 -5.52 49.69
CA LEU A 17 8.88 -6.59 48.68
C LEU A 17 7.53 -7.30 48.49
N ASN A 18 6.75 -7.51 49.56
CA ASN A 18 5.42 -8.10 49.45
C ASN A 18 4.40 -7.18 48.77
N ILE A 19 4.51 -5.87 48.97
CA ILE A 19 3.70 -4.88 48.26
C ILE A 19 4.08 -4.83 46.77
N LEU A 20 5.38 -4.95 46.44
CA LEU A 20 5.90 -4.88 45.07
C LEU A 20 5.75 -6.20 44.29
N ALA A 21 5.78 -7.35 44.95
CA ALA A 21 5.69 -8.67 44.35
C ALA A 21 4.49 -8.85 43.38
N PRO A 22 3.24 -8.48 43.73
CA PRO A 22 2.12 -8.60 42.79
C PRO A 22 2.29 -7.74 41.55
N PHE A 23 2.91 -6.54 41.66
CA PHE A 23 3.20 -5.70 40.50
C PHE A 23 4.28 -6.31 39.61
N ILE A 24 5.34 -6.86 40.20
CA ILE A 24 6.41 -7.54 39.46
C ILE A 24 5.85 -8.77 38.72
N ILE A 25 5.01 -9.58 39.39
CA ILE A 25 4.35 -10.73 38.78
C ILE A 25 3.44 -10.29 37.63
N LEU A 26 2.65 -9.23 37.81
CA LEU A 26 1.77 -8.69 36.77
C LEU A 26 2.56 -8.15 35.58
N ILE A 27 3.71 -7.50 35.82
CA ILE A 27 4.64 -7.08 34.77
C ILE A 27 5.17 -8.30 34.01
N ILE A 28 5.67 -9.32 34.71
CA ILE A 28 6.20 -10.55 34.08
C ILE A 28 5.13 -11.24 33.24
N ILE A 29 3.92 -11.39 33.77
CA ILE A 29 2.77 -11.96 33.05
C ILE A 29 2.45 -11.10 31.82
N SER A 30 2.44 -9.77 31.95
CA SER A 30 2.18 -8.86 30.81
C SER A 30 3.24 -8.97 29.72
N VAL A 31 4.52 -9.14 30.09
CA VAL A 31 5.64 -9.34 29.16
C VAL A 31 5.54 -10.69 28.47
N LEU A 32 5.23 -11.77 29.20
CA LEU A 32 5.03 -13.10 28.62
C LEU A 32 3.85 -13.13 27.65
N ILE A 33 2.73 -12.49 28.03
CA ILE A 33 1.56 -12.32 27.13
C ILE A 33 1.96 -11.49 25.90
N GLY A 34 2.71 -10.39 26.08
CA GLY A 34 3.22 -9.57 24.99
C GLY A 34 4.11 -10.35 24.02
N LEU A 35 4.99 -11.21 24.53
CA LEU A 35 5.86 -12.07 23.72
C LEU A 35 5.08 -13.16 22.94
N ILE A 36 4.02 -13.71 23.53
CA ILE A 36 3.13 -14.67 22.87
C ILE A 36 2.31 -13.98 21.79
N ILE A 37 1.75 -12.80 22.09
CA ILE A 37 1.04 -11.96 21.12
C ILE A 37 1.99 -11.60 19.98
N ASP A 38 3.20 -11.12 20.27
CA ASP A 38 4.19 -10.76 19.25
C ASP A 38 4.67 -11.97 18.43
N ARG A 39 4.57 -13.21 18.96
CA ARG A 39 4.89 -14.44 18.21
C ARG A 39 3.86 -14.81 17.16
N ILE A 40 2.61 -14.41 17.35
CA ILE A 40 1.48 -14.72 16.46
C ILE A 40 1.01 -13.44 15.73
N SER A 41 1.45 -12.26 16.18
CA SER A 41 0.96 -11.00 15.65
C SER A 41 1.54 -10.73 14.27
N ARG A 42 0.60 -10.47 13.37
CA ARG A 42 0.80 -9.72 12.13
C ARG A 42 0.19 -8.36 12.36
N ASP A 43 0.72 -7.34 11.69
CA ASP A 43 0.07 -6.04 11.69
C ASP A 43 -1.40 -6.21 11.23
N ARG A 44 -2.32 -5.63 12.01
CA ARG A 44 -3.75 -5.89 11.86
C ARG A 44 -4.34 -5.31 10.58
N VAL A 45 -3.67 -4.33 9.97
CA VAL A 45 -4.08 -3.73 8.70
C VAL A 45 -3.55 -4.55 7.54
N ILE A 46 -2.23 -4.75 7.48
CA ILE A 46 -1.61 -5.42 6.31
C ILE A 46 -2.14 -6.85 6.15
N LYS A 47 -2.44 -7.55 7.25
CA LYS A 47 -3.01 -8.92 7.21
C LYS A 47 -4.32 -9.01 6.44
N LEU A 48 -5.06 -7.91 6.26
CA LEU A 48 -6.29 -7.87 5.46
C LEU A 48 -6.00 -8.24 4.01
N PHE A 49 -4.83 -7.88 3.49
CA PHE A 49 -4.44 -8.15 2.11
C PHE A 49 -3.70 -9.49 1.96
N ASN A 50 -3.43 -10.21 3.05
CA ASN A 50 -2.67 -11.47 2.99
C ASN A 50 -3.29 -12.49 2.03
N GLY A 51 -2.52 -12.85 1.00
CA GLY A 51 -2.91 -13.82 -0.02
C GLY A 51 -3.72 -13.24 -1.17
N TYR A 52 -3.94 -11.93 -1.25
CA TYR A 52 -4.54 -11.27 -2.42
C TYR A 52 -3.47 -10.82 -3.42
N TRP A 53 -3.86 -10.69 -4.69
CA TRP A 53 -3.08 -9.98 -5.69
C TRP A 53 -3.18 -8.47 -5.47
N VAL A 54 -2.04 -7.79 -5.45
CA VAL A 54 -1.95 -6.34 -5.19
C VAL A 54 -0.90 -5.69 -6.09
N VAL A 55 -1.03 -4.38 -6.27
CA VAL A 55 0.04 -3.49 -6.72
C VAL A 55 0.66 -2.80 -5.53
N LEU A 56 1.97 -2.92 -5.41
CA LEU A 56 2.79 -2.15 -4.49
C LEU A 56 3.37 -0.97 -5.26
N PHE A 57 2.96 0.23 -4.88
CA PHE A 57 3.54 1.49 -5.32
C PHE A 57 4.68 1.87 -4.37
N TYR A 58 5.88 2.04 -4.91
CA TYR A 58 7.11 2.12 -4.15
C TYR A 58 8.05 3.23 -4.68
N GLU A 59 8.94 3.70 -3.81
CA GLU A 59 9.96 4.69 -4.13
C GLU A 59 10.89 4.23 -5.25
N ASP A 60 11.48 5.19 -5.97
CA ASP A 60 12.46 4.94 -7.02
C ASP A 60 13.74 4.31 -6.40
N ILE A 61 14.00 3.04 -6.71
CA ILE A 61 15.10 2.27 -6.13
C ILE A 61 16.35 2.37 -6.99
N ASP A 62 16.21 2.28 -8.32
CA ASP A 62 17.31 2.27 -9.26
C ASP A 62 17.80 3.68 -9.64
N LYS A 63 17.07 4.72 -9.22
CA LYS A 63 17.32 6.14 -9.44
C LYS A 63 17.20 6.52 -10.91
N ASN A 64 16.36 5.83 -11.67
CA ASN A 64 16.08 6.13 -13.07
C ASN A 64 15.12 7.33 -13.26
N GLY A 65 14.57 7.87 -12.17
CA GLY A 65 13.63 9.00 -12.16
C GLY A 65 12.16 8.59 -12.22
N LEU A 66 11.85 7.29 -12.25
CA LEU A 66 10.51 6.71 -12.23
C LEU A 66 10.26 6.00 -10.91
N LYS A 67 9.03 6.12 -10.40
CA LYS A 67 8.61 5.35 -9.24
C LYS A 67 8.28 3.93 -9.66
N GLU A 68 8.29 3.03 -8.68
CA GLU A 68 8.25 1.59 -8.93
C GLU A 68 6.86 1.03 -8.65
N ALA A 69 6.37 0.16 -9.53
CA ALA A 69 5.09 -0.52 -9.38
C ALA A 69 5.29 -2.04 -9.46
N TYR A 70 5.18 -2.72 -8.33
CA TYR A 70 5.32 -4.18 -8.26
C TYR A 70 3.97 -4.87 -8.19
N PHE A 71 3.73 -5.84 -9.08
CA PHE A 71 2.55 -6.70 -9.04
C PHE A 71 2.88 -8.06 -8.44
N GLY A 72 2.06 -8.51 -7.50
CA GLY A 72 2.17 -9.88 -7.03
C GLY A 72 1.17 -10.24 -5.94
N LYS A 73 1.33 -11.47 -5.44
CA LYS A 73 0.54 -11.98 -4.32
C LYS A 73 1.23 -11.63 -3.02
N ILE A 74 0.58 -10.85 -2.16
CA ILE A 74 1.19 -10.40 -0.91
C ILE A 74 1.12 -11.50 0.16
N ASN A 75 2.24 -11.76 0.81
CA ASN A 75 2.42 -12.71 1.89
C ASN A 75 2.99 -11.98 3.10
N ILE A 76 2.39 -12.17 4.27
CA ILE A 76 2.78 -11.47 5.50
C ILE A 76 3.27 -12.50 6.52
N PRO A 77 4.60 -12.65 6.65
CA PRO A 77 5.19 -13.51 7.66
C PRO A 77 4.80 -13.04 9.08
N PRO A 78 4.63 -13.96 10.05
CA PRO A 78 4.60 -13.60 11.46
C PRO A 78 5.87 -12.82 11.85
N ARG A 79 5.78 -11.90 12.82
CA ARG A 79 6.93 -11.09 13.31
C ARG A 79 7.61 -10.19 12.27
N SER A 80 6.98 -9.93 11.14
CA SER A 80 7.54 -9.01 10.14
C SER A 80 7.52 -7.54 10.58
N GLY A 81 6.84 -7.22 11.69
CA GLY A 81 6.75 -5.87 12.22
C GLY A 81 6.00 -4.89 11.31
N GLY A 82 5.15 -5.42 10.42
CA GLY A 82 4.48 -4.67 9.34
C GLY A 82 5.05 -5.00 7.97
N GLY A 83 6.27 -5.55 7.90
CA GLY A 83 6.86 -5.99 6.64
C GLY A 83 6.10 -7.12 5.96
N PHE A 84 6.38 -7.31 4.67
CA PHE A 84 5.69 -8.28 3.83
C PHE A 84 6.57 -8.69 2.64
N GLU A 85 6.15 -9.73 1.95
CA GLU A 85 6.75 -10.20 0.71
C GLU A 85 5.69 -10.21 -0.39
N LEU A 86 6.05 -9.78 -1.58
CA LEU A 86 5.19 -9.76 -2.75
C LEU A 86 5.72 -10.81 -3.72
N GLU A 87 5.01 -11.93 -3.84
CA GLU A 87 5.39 -13.05 -4.71
C GLU A 87 4.90 -12.79 -6.14
N TYR A 88 5.81 -12.74 -7.10
CA TYR A 88 5.44 -12.49 -8.50
C TYR A 88 4.76 -13.70 -9.12
N ALA A 89 3.97 -13.47 -10.18
CA ALA A 89 3.51 -14.56 -11.01
C ALA A 89 4.71 -15.25 -11.68
N LEU A 90 4.65 -16.57 -11.88
CA LEU A 90 5.71 -17.32 -12.58
C LEU A 90 6.05 -16.68 -13.93
N LYS A 91 5.02 -16.25 -14.67
CA LYS A 91 5.14 -15.58 -15.96
C LYS A 91 5.76 -14.18 -15.90
N THR A 92 6.00 -13.61 -14.72
CA THR A 92 6.57 -12.27 -14.55
C THR A 92 7.83 -12.20 -13.68
N ILE A 93 8.37 -13.36 -13.24
CA ILE A 93 9.73 -13.48 -12.68
C ILE A 93 10.76 -12.73 -13.52
N VAL A 94 11.61 -11.92 -12.88
CA VAL A 94 12.72 -11.20 -13.50
C VAL A 94 13.88 -12.18 -13.72
N ASN A 95 14.52 -12.11 -14.89
CA ASN A 95 15.58 -13.02 -15.34
C ASN A 95 15.34 -14.51 -15.03
N PRO A 96 14.31 -15.15 -15.62
CA PRO A 96 14.01 -16.55 -15.36
C PRO A 96 15.09 -17.51 -15.91
N VAL A 97 15.86 -17.11 -16.91
CA VAL A 97 16.94 -17.93 -17.48
C VAL A 97 18.04 -18.15 -16.43
N LYS A 98 18.44 -17.10 -15.69
CA LYS A 98 19.42 -17.23 -14.61
C LYS A 98 18.93 -18.14 -13.47
N LEU A 99 17.64 -18.05 -13.11
CA LEU A 99 17.04 -18.95 -12.12
C LEU A 99 17.14 -20.42 -12.55
N LEU A 100 16.82 -20.71 -13.81
CA LEU A 100 16.92 -22.05 -14.37
C LEU A 100 18.36 -22.55 -14.42
N GLY A 101 19.30 -21.71 -14.86
CA GLY A 101 20.72 -22.02 -14.84
C GLY A 101 21.24 -22.31 -13.43
N TYR A 102 20.81 -21.52 -12.44
CA TYR A 102 21.18 -21.74 -11.05
C TYR A 102 20.66 -23.08 -10.51
N LEU A 103 19.41 -23.44 -10.81
CA LEU A 103 18.86 -24.75 -10.40
C LEU A 103 19.59 -25.93 -11.06
N LYS A 104 19.97 -25.81 -12.34
CA LYS A 104 20.81 -26.82 -13.02
C LYS A 104 22.16 -26.96 -12.33
N ARG A 105 22.84 -25.84 -12.03
CA ARG A 105 24.09 -25.83 -11.28
C ARG A 105 23.95 -26.49 -9.90
N MET A 106 22.89 -26.19 -9.15
CA MET A 106 22.66 -26.82 -7.84
C MET A 106 22.47 -28.34 -7.95
N TYR A 107 21.88 -28.83 -9.04
CA TYR A 107 21.82 -30.27 -9.32
C TYR A 107 23.21 -30.84 -9.61
N GLU A 108 24.00 -30.19 -10.46
CA GLU A 108 25.38 -30.60 -10.78
C GLU A 108 26.27 -30.65 -9.52
N ASP A 109 26.15 -29.65 -8.65
CA ASP A 109 26.95 -29.52 -7.43
C ASP A 109 26.54 -30.52 -6.33
N THR A 110 25.26 -30.94 -6.28
CA THR A 110 24.71 -31.73 -5.15
C THR A 110 24.20 -33.12 -5.50
N GLY A 111 23.96 -33.42 -6.78
CA GLY A 111 23.27 -34.63 -7.24
C GLY A 111 21.77 -34.71 -6.88
N ASN A 112 21.18 -33.67 -6.27
CA ASN A 112 19.80 -33.72 -5.80
C ASN A 112 18.78 -33.46 -6.91
N GLU A 113 18.07 -34.51 -7.34
CA GLU A 113 17.10 -34.47 -8.44
C GLU A 113 15.95 -33.47 -8.25
N LYS A 114 15.68 -33.01 -7.02
CA LYS A 114 14.65 -31.99 -6.77
C LYS A 114 14.93 -30.69 -7.53
N TYR A 115 16.21 -30.31 -7.69
CA TYR A 115 16.57 -29.08 -8.39
C TYR A 115 16.31 -29.17 -9.90
N ILE A 116 16.72 -30.26 -10.55
CA ILE A 116 16.50 -30.44 -11.99
C ILE A 116 15.03 -30.64 -12.33
N LYS A 117 14.26 -31.34 -11.47
CA LYS A 117 12.81 -31.47 -11.62
C LYS A 117 12.13 -30.10 -11.56
N LYS A 118 12.46 -29.29 -10.54
CA LYS A 118 11.94 -27.92 -10.40
C LYS A 118 12.35 -27.03 -11.57
N ALA A 119 13.57 -27.16 -12.08
CA ALA A 119 14.03 -26.43 -13.27
C ALA A 119 13.20 -26.79 -14.51
N ARG A 120 12.92 -28.08 -14.75
CA ARG A 120 12.08 -28.52 -15.88
C ARG A 120 10.63 -28.01 -15.76
N GLU A 121 10.05 -28.06 -14.57
CA GLU A 121 8.71 -27.51 -14.29
C GLU A 121 8.65 -26.00 -14.60
N LEU A 122 9.60 -25.23 -14.07
CA LEU A 122 9.68 -23.79 -14.32
C LEU A 122 9.97 -23.44 -15.78
N TYR A 123 10.81 -24.22 -16.46
CA TYR A 123 11.07 -24.03 -17.90
C TYR A 123 9.79 -24.14 -18.72
N ASN A 124 8.98 -25.16 -18.46
CA ASN A 124 7.70 -25.37 -19.16
C ASN A 124 6.70 -24.23 -18.87
N HIS A 125 6.66 -23.72 -17.63
CA HIS A 125 5.72 -22.67 -17.27
C HIS A 125 6.17 -21.26 -17.67
N ILE A 126 7.48 -21.00 -17.81
CA ILE A 126 8.01 -19.66 -18.03
C ILE A 126 8.56 -19.48 -19.45
N ILE A 127 9.51 -20.32 -19.86
CA ILE A 127 10.21 -20.13 -21.15
C ILE A 127 9.25 -20.39 -22.31
N LYS A 128 8.48 -21.50 -22.25
CA LYS A 128 7.49 -21.81 -23.28
C LYS A 128 6.35 -20.80 -23.32
N SER A 129 5.85 -20.36 -22.16
CA SER A 129 4.73 -19.40 -22.10
C SER A 129 5.13 -18.00 -22.59
N ARG A 130 6.36 -17.56 -22.29
CA ARG A 130 6.92 -16.29 -22.78
C ARG A 130 7.48 -16.36 -24.20
N ARG A 131 7.42 -17.54 -24.86
CA ARG A 131 8.00 -17.77 -26.20
C ARG A 131 9.48 -17.39 -26.29
N ILE A 132 10.23 -17.61 -25.22
CA ILE A 132 11.68 -17.38 -25.21
C ILE A 132 12.32 -18.55 -25.97
N ASN A 133 13.02 -18.23 -27.06
CA ASN A 133 13.61 -19.22 -27.97
C ASN A 133 14.95 -19.75 -27.45
N ILE A 134 14.93 -20.54 -26.38
CA ILE A 134 16.12 -21.20 -25.81
C ILE A 134 15.78 -22.63 -25.38
N GLY A 135 16.62 -23.60 -25.77
CA GLY A 135 16.46 -24.99 -25.35
C GLY A 135 16.79 -25.18 -23.86
N PHE A 136 16.10 -26.09 -23.16
CA PHE A 136 16.38 -26.34 -21.73
C PHE A 136 17.84 -26.76 -21.48
N GLU A 137 18.42 -27.53 -22.40
CA GLU A 137 19.80 -28.00 -22.29
C GLU A 137 20.83 -26.88 -22.54
N GLU A 138 20.47 -25.86 -23.33
CA GLU A 138 21.32 -24.70 -23.64
C GLU A 138 21.45 -23.73 -22.47
N ILE A 139 20.49 -23.76 -21.52
CA ILE A 139 20.50 -22.88 -20.35
C ILE A 139 21.71 -23.20 -19.48
N LYS A 140 22.58 -22.20 -19.27
CA LYS A 140 23.74 -22.25 -18.39
C LYS A 140 23.63 -21.17 -17.32
N TYR A 141 24.23 -21.43 -16.16
CA TYR A 141 24.37 -20.41 -15.13
C TYR A 141 25.45 -19.40 -15.54
N ASP A 142 25.09 -18.12 -15.59
CA ASP A 142 26.03 -17.02 -15.78
C ASP A 142 26.03 -16.13 -14.53
N PRO A 143 27.14 -16.06 -13.77
CA PRO A 143 27.21 -15.21 -12.59
C PRO A 143 27.11 -13.71 -12.91
N PHE A 144 27.48 -13.28 -14.12
CA PHE A 144 27.56 -11.87 -14.53
C PHE A 144 26.26 -11.29 -15.07
N THR A 145 25.25 -12.11 -15.38
CA THR A 145 23.90 -11.62 -15.72
C THR A 145 23.19 -11.04 -14.49
N GLU A 146 22.14 -10.25 -14.66
CA GLU A 146 21.37 -9.72 -13.53
C GLU A 146 20.76 -10.84 -12.67
N PRO A 147 20.63 -10.68 -11.35
CA PRO A 147 19.96 -11.67 -10.51
C PRO A 147 18.53 -11.99 -10.96
N SER A 148 18.08 -13.20 -10.71
CA SER A 148 16.65 -13.52 -10.85
C SER A 148 15.87 -12.99 -9.64
N GLU A 149 14.75 -12.31 -9.87
CA GLU A 149 13.85 -11.84 -8.82
C GLU A 149 12.46 -12.47 -9.00
N ALA A 150 12.05 -13.29 -8.03
CA ALA A 150 10.74 -13.97 -8.03
C ALA A 150 9.77 -13.39 -6.99
N SER A 151 10.27 -12.56 -6.09
CA SER A 151 9.48 -11.86 -5.09
C SER A 151 10.21 -10.61 -4.60
N ARG A 152 9.44 -9.63 -4.13
CA ARG A 152 9.93 -8.42 -3.49
C ARG A 152 9.70 -8.47 -1.99
N LYS A 153 10.72 -8.21 -1.18
CA LYS A 153 10.56 -8.10 0.29
C LYS A 153 10.58 -6.63 0.71
N VAL A 154 9.60 -6.25 1.53
CA VAL A 154 9.54 -4.94 2.19
C VAL A 154 9.69 -5.17 3.68
N TYR A 155 10.85 -4.79 4.21
CA TYR A 155 11.11 -4.86 5.65
C TYR A 155 10.45 -3.68 6.37
N LYS A 156 10.33 -3.81 7.71
CA LYS A 156 9.74 -2.76 8.56
C LYS A 156 10.36 -1.38 8.34
N ASP A 157 11.68 -1.30 8.21
CA ASP A 157 12.39 -0.03 8.03
C ASP A 157 12.20 0.58 6.63
N ASN A 158 11.73 -0.23 5.68
CA ASN A 158 11.45 0.16 4.30
C ASN A 158 9.97 0.54 4.07
N ILE A 159 9.12 0.49 5.10
CA ILE A 159 7.71 0.86 4.99
C ILE A 159 7.55 2.34 4.60
N LYS A 160 8.49 3.20 5.00
CA LYS A 160 8.48 4.64 4.67
C LYS A 160 8.59 4.92 3.16
N ASP A 161 9.17 3.98 2.41
CA ASP A 161 9.41 4.05 0.97
C ASP A 161 8.20 3.49 0.20
N VAL A 162 7.22 2.89 0.89
CA VAL A 162 5.94 2.50 0.30
C VAL A 162 5.07 3.75 0.14
N TYR A 163 4.42 3.88 -1.01
CA TYR A 163 3.39 4.88 -1.24
C TYR A 163 2.01 4.30 -0.96
N ALA A 164 1.68 3.18 -1.59
CA ALA A 164 0.40 2.52 -1.43
C ALA A 164 0.51 1.02 -1.75
N ILE A 165 -0.40 0.24 -1.18
CA ILE A 165 -0.63 -1.16 -1.53
C ILE A 165 -2.09 -1.25 -1.97
N VAL A 166 -2.31 -1.54 -3.23
CA VAL A 166 -3.60 -1.39 -3.89
C VAL A 166 -4.10 -2.74 -4.38
N ARG A 167 -5.32 -3.08 -4.00
CA ARG A 167 -6.07 -4.22 -4.51
C ARG A 167 -7.15 -3.68 -5.45
N PHE A 168 -6.92 -3.73 -6.76
CA PHE A 168 -7.92 -3.32 -7.73
C PHE A 168 -9.07 -4.33 -7.79
N VAL A 169 -10.30 -3.85 -7.88
CA VAL A 169 -11.51 -4.70 -7.82
C VAL A 169 -11.73 -5.49 -9.11
N ASP A 170 -11.33 -4.92 -10.25
CA ASP A 170 -11.45 -5.51 -11.59
C ASP A 170 -10.56 -6.74 -11.83
N ILE A 171 -9.43 -6.85 -11.13
CA ILE A 171 -8.52 -8.00 -11.22
C ILE A 171 -8.83 -9.12 -10.23
N MET A 172 -9.80 -8.92 -9.32
CA MET A 172 -10.14 -9.94 -8.32
C MET A 172 -10.90 -11.10 -8.95
N SER A 173 -10.54 -12.32 -8.55
CA SER A 173 -11.33 -13.52 -8.81
C SER A 173 -12.68 -13.45 -8.11
N LYS A 174 -13.65 -14.26 -8.57
CA LYS A 174 -14.98 -14.36 -7.96
C LYS A 174 -14.90 -14.71 -6.47
N GLU A 175 -14.01 -15.64 -6.11
CA GLU A 175 -13.78 -16.05 -4.71
C GLU A 175 -13.23 -14.89 -3.86
N GLU A 176 -12.32 -14.08 -4.41
CA GLU A 176 -11.80 -12.89 -3.74
C GLU A 176 -12.89 -11.82 -3.55
N LEU A 177 -13.77 -11.62 -4.53
CA LEU A 177 -14.90 -10.69 -4.44
C LEU A 177 -15.90 -11.12 -3.36
N GLU A 178 -16.24 -12.40 -3.26
CA GLU A 178 -17.12 -12.94 -2.23
C GLU A 178 -16.52 -12.75 -0.83
N ARG A 179 -15.25 -13.09 -0.64
CA ARG A 179 -14.53 -12.87 0.62
C ARG A 179 -14.46 -11.40 1.01
N ARG A 180 -14.19 -10.53 0.02
CA ARG A 180 -14.20 -9.07 0.20
C ARG A 180 -15.57 -8.57 0.68
N MET A 181 -16.67 -9.08 0.09
CA MET A 181 -18.03 -8.69 0.49
C MET A 181 -18.34 -9.11 1.93
N GLU A 182 -17.95 -10.32 2.33
CA GLU A 182 -18.07 -10.74 3.72
C GLU A 182 -17.28 -9.86 4.69
N GLU A 183 -16.05 -9.47 4.31
CA GLU A 183 -15.21 -8.57 5.10
C GLU A 183 -15.88 -7.20 5.30
N LEU A 184 -16.47 -6.64 4.23
CA LEU A 184 -17.21 -5.38 4.29
C LEU A 184 -18.44 -5.49 5.20
N ASN A 185 -19.25 -6.54 5.02
CA ASN A 185 -20.43 -6.76 5.86
C ASN A 185 -20.10 -6.85 7.35
N LYS A 186 -19.02 -7.57 7.69
CA LYS A 186 -18.52 -7.67 9.09
C LYS A 186 -18.00 -6.33 9.63
N THR A 187 -17.60 -5.41 8.75
CA THR A 187 -17.12 -4.07 9.13
C THR A 187 -18.28 -3.13 9.39
N PHE A 188 -19.31 -3.13 8.54
CA PHE A 188 -20.53 -2.33 8.73
C PHE A 188 -21.37 -2.81 9.90
N TYR A 189 -21.51 -4.13 10.05
CA TYR A 189 -22.38 -4.74 11.06
C TYR A 189 -21.58 -5.71 11.95
N PRO A 190 -20.69 -5.18 12.82
CA PRO A 190 -19.87 -6.02 13.67
C PRO A 190 -20.73 -6.70 14.75
N GLY A 191 -20.69 -8.03 14.79
CA GLY A 191 -21.32 -8.83 15.85
C GLY A 191 -20.65 -8.65 17.22
N THR A 192 -21.34 -9.03 18.29
CA THR A 192 -20.90 -8.83 19.68
C THR A 192 -19.51 -9.40 19.98
N LEU A 193 -19.24 -10.63 19.52
CA LEU A 193 -17.95 -11.30 19.73
C LEU A 193 -16.79 -10.55 19.06
N TYR A 194 -17.02 -9.99 17.87
CA TYR A 194 -16.03 -9.18 17.17
C TYR A 194 -15.71 -7.90 17.96
N ARG A 195 -16.73 -7.23 18.50
CA ARG A 195 -16.56 -6.03 19.34
C ARG A 195 -15.76 -6.32 20.60
N ILE A 196 -16.04 -7.43 21.29
CA ILE A 196 -15.30 -7.85 22.49
C ILE A 196 -13.84 -8.12 22.16
N LYS A 197 -13.57 -8.91 21.11
CA LYS A 197 -12.19 -9.20 20.67
C LYS A 197 -11.42 -7.93 20.34
N ARG A 198 -12.07 -6.97 19.67
CA ARG A 198 -11.50 -5.66 19.33
C ARG A 198 -11.17 -4.85 20.59
N SER A 199 -12.09 -4.78 21.55
CA SER A 199 -11.88 -4.11 22.84
C SER A 199 -10.68 -4.67 23.61
N ILE A 200 -10.57 -6.00 23.72
CA ILE A 200 -9.43 -6.67 24.37
C ILE A 200 -8.12 -6.35 23.65
N THR A 201 -8.12 -6.41 22.31
CA THR A 201 -6.91 -6.12 21.50
C THR A 201 -6.46 -4.67 21.69
N ASN A 202 -7.41 -3.73 21.71
CA ASN A 202 -7.13 -2.31 21.93
C ASN A 202 -6.62 -2.04 23.35
N PHE A 203 -7.22 -2.66 24.37
CA PHE A 203 -6.76 -2.56 25.75
C PHE A 203 -5.32 -3.06 25.92
N LEU A 204 -4.99 -4.22 25.33
CA LEU A 204 -3.63 -4.77 25.36
C LEU A 204 -2.63 -3.88 24.63
N GLY A 205 -3.02 -3.30 23.49
CA GLY A 205 -2.19 -2.32 22.77
C GLY A 205 -1.91 -1.07 23.60
N LEU A 206 -2.95 -0.49 24.20
CA LEU A 206 -2.82 0.66 25.10
C LEU A 206 -1.94 0.35 26.31
N ALA A 207 -2.10 -0.82 26.93
CA ALA A 207 -1.25 -1.24 28.04
C ALA A 207 0.22 -1.36 27.62
N LYS A 208 0.50 -1.95 26.45
CA LYS A 208 1.86 -2.03 25.87
C LYS A 208 2.47 -0.65 25.66
N ASP A 209 1.70 0.27 25.07
CA ASP A 209 2.15 1.64 24.80
C ASP A 209 2.48 2.37 26.11
N ARG A 210 1.58 2.31 27.11
CA ARG A 210 1.77 2.95 28.43
C ARG A 210 2.94 2.37 29.22
N LEU A 211 3.13 1.05 29.18
CA LEU A 211 4.29 0.41 29.81
C LEU A 211 5.59 0.90 29.15
N THR A 212 5.63 0.96 27.82
CA THR A 212 6.81 1.43 27.08
C THR A 212 7.13 2.89 27.40
N GLU A 213 6.12 3.76 27.45
CA GLU A 213 6.26 5.16 27.89
C GLU A 213 6.84 5.26 29.31
N ALA A 214 6.32 4.47 30.25
CA ALA A 214 6.77 4.47 31.64
C ALA A 214 8.23 3.99 31.77
N PHE A 215 8.63 2.92 31.05
CA PHE A 215 10.01 2.44 31.03
C PHE A 215 10.97 3.48 30.42
N GLY A 216 10.57 4.18 29.35
CA GLY A 216 11.36 5.27 28.76
C GLY A 216 11.54 6.46 29.71
N ALA A 217 10.50 6.82 30.45
CA ALA A 217 10.56 7.88 31.47
C ALA A 217 11.48 7.52 32.64
N VAL A 218 11.58 6.24 33.00
CA VAL A 218 12.51 5.74 34.03
C VAL A 218 13.96 5.71 33.51
N SER A 219 14.19 5.24 32.28
CA SER A 219 15.52 5.25 31.64
C SER A 219 16.10 6.66 31.50
N SER A 220 15.27 7.63 31.10
CA SER A 220 15.64 9.05 31.00
C SER A 220 15.89 9.75 32.35
N LYS A 221 15.34 9.23 33.46
CA LYS A 221 15.63 9.70 34.81
C LYS A 221 16.90 9.06 35.39
N LEU A 222 17.18 7.78 35.10
CA LEU A 222 18.42 7.11 35.51
C LEU A 222 19.65 7.61 34.74
N SER A 223 19.52 7.99 33.47
CA SER A 223 20.61 8.60 32.69
C SER A 223 20.97 10.03 33.13
N LYS A 224 20.20 10.66 34.02
CA LYS A 224 20.61 11.89 34.72
C LYS A 224 21.60 11.63 35.88
N VAL A 225 21.78 10.37 36.29
CA VAL A 225 22.66 9.97 37.40
C VAL A 225 24.04 9.48 36.92
N ALA A 226 24.23 9.28 35.61
CA ALA A 226 25.53 8.97 35.00
C ALA A 226 25.72 9.77 33.69
N PRO A 227 26.83 10.50 33.50
CA PRO A 227 27.06 11.29 32.30
C PRO A 227 27.49 10.38 31.14
N ILE A 228 26.52 9.74 30.50
CA ILE A 228 26.70 9.13 29.17
C ILE A 228 25.92 10.02 28.19
N PRO A 229 26.47 10.43 27.03
CA PRO A 229 25.82 11.42 26.17
C PRO A 229 24.50 10.89 25.60
N VAL A 230 23.37 11.34 26.16
CA VAL A 230 21.98 10.98 25.78
C VAL A 230 21.49 11.80 24.58
N GLU A 231 22.36 12.20 23.66
CA GLU A 231 21.95 12.99 22.49
C GLU A 231 21.09 12.20 21.48
N LYS A 232 21.10 10.86 21.54
CA LYS A 232 20.34 9.99 20.62
C LYS A 232 18.92 9.67 21.08
N GLU A 233 18.57 9.85 22.36
CA GLU A 233 17.28 9.39 22.90
C GLU A 233 16.28 10.55 23.08
N ILE A 234 16.76 11.76 23.39
CA ILE A 234 15.91 12.95 23.54
C ILE A 234 15.37 13.44 22.18
N LYS A 235 16.14 13.29 21.09
CA LYS A 235 15.66 13.58 19.73
C LYS A 235 14.49 12.69 19.28
N LYS A 236 14.43 11.44 19.75
CA LYS A 236 13.36 10.51 19.37
C LYS A 236 12.01 10.89 20.01
N THR A 237 12.01 11.36 21.25
CA THR A 237 10.76 11.71 21.96
C THR A 237 10.13 13.01 21.45
N SER A 238 10.93 14.02 21.10
CA SER A 238 10.43 15.24 20.45
C SER A 238 10.01 15.01 19.00
N GLU A 239 10.71 14.15 18.26
CA GLU A 239 10.29 13.73 16.92
C GLU A 239 8.96 12.97 16.96
N THR A 240 8.67 12.16 17.98
CA THR A 240 7.44 11.33 18.01
C THR A 240 6.16 12.20 18.09
N ILE A 241 6.23 13.34 18.78
CA ILE A 241 5.12 14.31 18.88
C ILE A 241 5.00 15.15 17.59
N VAL A 242 6.12 15.45 16.93
CA VAL A 242 6.15 16.23 15.67
C VAL A 242 5.87 15.38 14.43
N THR A 243 6.07 14.05 14.49
CA THR A 243 5.92 13.12 13.35
C THR A 243 4.56 12.44 13.23
N GLY A 244 3.61 12.70 14.14
CA GLY A 244 2.25 12.18 14.02
C GLY A 244 2.16 10.65 14.02
N LYS A 245 3.07 9.95 14.71
CA LYS A 245 3.01 8.49 14.84
C LYS A 245 1.72 8.08 15.55
N LEU A 246 0.87 7.37 14.83
CA LEU A 246 -0.35 6.79 15.35
C LEU A 246 -0.02 5.77 16.45
N GLY A 247 -0.64 5.94 17.63
CA GLY A 247 -0.60 4.96 18.71
C GLY A 247 -1.32 3.66 18.33
N SER A 248 -1.22 2.63 19.18
CA SER A 248 -1.92 1.36 18.94
C SER A 248 -3.45 1.50 18.96
N TYR A 249 -3.96 2.55 19.60
CA TYR A 249 -5.37 2.93 19.66
C TYR A 249 -5.54 4.44 19.43
N GLU A 250 -6.44 4.81 18.53
CA GLU A 250 -6.78 6.21 18.22
C GLU A 250 -8.30 6.36 18.23
N ALA A 251 -8.84 7.14 19.17
CA ALA A 251 -10.28 7.19 19.44
C ALA A 251 -11.10 7.72 18.25
N LEU A 252 -10.53 8.66 17.49
CA LEU A 252 -11.19 9.22 16.31
C LEU A 252 -11.27 8.19 15.18
N LEU A 253 -10.19 7.46 14.92
CA LEU A 253 -10.17 6.42 13.90
C LEU A 253 -11.03 5.23 14.29
N GLU A 254 -10.99 4.83 15.56
CA GLU A 254 -11.82 3.72 16.07
C GLU A 254 -13.31 3.96 15.83
N ASN A 255 -13.79 5.18 16.10
CA ASN A 255 -15.18 5.57 15.89
C ASN A 255 -15.56 5.77 14.41
N SER A 256 -14.56 5.84 13.51
CA SER A 256 -14.75 5.99 12.07
C SER A 256 -14.71 4.66 11.31
N ILE A 257 -14.39 3.54 11.96
CA ILE A 257 -14.37 2.22 11.30
C ILE A 257 -15.76 1.86 10.78
N GLY A 258 -15.82 1.39 9.53
CA GLY A 258 -17.05 1.06 8.83
C GLY A 258 -17.83 2.26 8.31
N LYS A 259 -17.28 3.48 8.43
CA LYS A 259 -17.91 4.72 7.93
C LYS A 259 -17.18 5.25 6.73
N LEU A 260 -17.89 6.06 5.93
CA LEU A 260 -17.29 6.85 4.87
C LEU A 260 -16.35 7.90 5.48
N VAL A 261 -15.10 7.94 5.03
CA VAL A 261 -14.08 8.87 5.51
C VAL A 261 -13.48 9.68 4.37
N LEU A 262 -13.06 10.89 4.69
CA LEU A 262 -12.23 11.72 3.84
C LEU A 262 -10.77 11.54 4.25
N VAL A 263 -9.93 11.10 3.32
CA VAL A 263 -8.49 10.92 3.54
C VAL A 263 -7.69 11.88 2.68
N LYS A 264 -6.65 12.45 3.28
CA LYS A 264 -5.61 13.22 2.59
C LYS A 264 -4.38 12.33 2.45
N VAL A 265 -3.88 12.16 1.23
CA VAL A 265 -2.80 11.23 0.89
C VAL A 265 -1.70 11.98 0.15
N LYS A 266 -0.43 11.66 0.45
CA LYS A 266 0.71 11.98 -0.42
C LYS A 266 0.87 10.82 -1.41
N ASP A 267 0.41 11.04 -2.64
CA ASP A 267 0.32 10.01 -3.68
C ASP A 267 1.67 9.76 -4.36
N ILE A 268 1.73 8.78 -5.27
CA ILE A 268 2.97 8.31 -5.91
C ILE A 268 3.71 9.40 -6.70
N ASP A 269 2.96 10.29 -7.33
CA ASP A 269 3.44 11.51 -8.00
C ASP A 269 4.03 12.55 -7.02
N GLY A 270 3.87 12.34 -5.72
CA GLY A 270 4.28 13.24 -4.65
C GLY A 270 3.26 14.34 -4.33
N LEU A 271 2.15 14.41 -5.06
CA LEU A 271 1.08 15.39 -4.87
C LEU A 271 0.20 15.01 -3.68
N GLU A 272 -0.40 16.01 -3.04
CA GLU A 272 -1.41 15.78 -2.02
C GLU A 272 -2.79 15.64 -2.67
N ARG A 273 -3.43 14.49 -2.48
CA ARG A 273 -4.75 14.17 -3.03
C ARG A 273 -5.75 13.83 -1.94
N PHE A 274 -7.02 14.06 -2.24
CA PHE A 274 -8.13 13.69 -1.38
C PHE A 274 -8.87 12.50 -1.97
N TYR A 275 -9.09 11.49 -1.15
CA TYR A 275 -9.91 10.34 -1.50
C TYR A 275 -11.04 10.17 -0.49
N GLN A 276 -12.10 9.51 -0.95
CA GLN A 276 -13.17 9.01 -0.10
C GLN A 276 -13.21 7.50 -0.16
N GLY A 277 -13.63 6.88 0.93
CA GLY A 277 -13.84 5.44 1.02
C GLY A 277 -14.21 5.02 2.43
N ILE A 278 -14.35 3.72 2.65
CA ILE A 278 -14.77 3.17 3.94
C ILE A 278 -13.54 2.83 4.76
N LEU A 279 -13.41 3.42 5.95
CA LEU A 279 -12.30 3.08 6.85
C LEU A 279 -12.46 1.63 7.34
N ARG A 280 -11.56 0.75 6.91
CA ARG A 280 -11.65 -0.69 7.23
C ARG A 280 -10.95 -1.04 8.53
N GLU A 281 -9.73 -0.54 8.71
CA GLU A 281 -8.85 -0.79 9.86
C GLU A 281 -7.70 0.22 9.85
N TYR A 282 -7.08 0.46 11.01
CA TYR A 282 -5.85 1.26 11.12
C TYR A 282 -4.85 0.56 12.06
N SER A 283 -3.56 0.86 11.95
CA SER A 283 -2.50 0.46 12.88
C SER A 283 -1.48 1.60 12.99
N PRO A 284 -0.46 1.49 13.84
CA PRO A 284 0.63 2.46 13.86
C PRO A 284 1.35 2.63 12.50
N ASN A 285 1.38 1.57 11.68
CA ASN A 285 2.10 1.56 10.42
C ASN A 285 1.21 1.88 9.21
N TYR A 286 -0.09 1.55 9.26
CA TYR A 286 -0.95 1.58 8.07
C TYR A 286 -2.37 2.06 8.35
N ILE A 287 -3.05 2.54 7.30
CA ILE A 287 -4.50 2.75 7.25
C ILE A 287 -5.06 1.99 6.04
N ALA A 288 -6.07 1.16 6.25
CA ALA A 288 -6.83 0.50 5.18
C ALA A 288 -8.14 1.24 4.91
N VAL A 289 -8.36 1.62 3.66
CA VAL A 289 -9.61 2.21 3.19
C VAL A 289 -10.12 1.41 1.99
N TYR A 290 -11.36 0.96 2.05
CA TYR A 290 -12.00 0.16 1.00
C TYR A 290 -12.91 1.02 0.13
N ASN A 291 -13.21 0.57 -1.10
CA ASN A 291 -14.03 1.30 -2.08
C ASN A 291 -13.50 2.72 -2.36
N VAL A 292 -12.21 2.83 -2.66
CA VAL A 292 -11.58 4.07 -3.11
C VAL A 292 -11.50 4.08 -4.63
N ASP A 293 -11.86 5.20 -5.25
CA ASP A 293 -11.58 5.45 -6.67
C ASP A 293 -10.13 5.93 -6.81
N PHE A 294 -9.20 4.97 -6.93
CA PHE A 294 -7.77 5.25 -7.05
C PHE A 294 -7.49 5.91 -8.40
N ARG A 295 -6.70 6.97 -8.40
CA ARG A 295 -6.44 7.79 -9.58
C ARG A 295 -5.07 7.47 -10.15
N ILE A 296 -5.01 7.08 -11.41
CA ILE A 296 -3.78 6.75 -12.12
C ILE A 296 -3.60 7.74 -13.26
N GLU A 297 -2.43 8.36 -13.34
CA GLU A 297 -2.07 9.26 -14.43
C GLU A 297 -1.52 8.48 -15.61
N GLU A 298 -2.06 8.76 -16.79
CA GLU A 298 -1.75 8.14 -18.05
C GLU A 298 -1.33 9.20 -19.07
N GLU A 299 -0.43 8.81 -19.96
CA GLU A 299 -0.11 9.59 -21.16
C GLU A 299 -0.46 8.75 -22.39
N ALA A 300 -1.13 9.35 -23.38
CA ALA A 300 -1.36 8.75 -24.69
C ALA A 300 -0.86 9.69 -25.79
N VAL A 301 -0.18 9.13 -26.79
CA VAL A 301 0.29 9.89 -27.95
C VAL A 301 -0.31 9.34 -29.23
N TYR A 302 -0.86 10.22 -30.04
CA TYR A 302 -1.48 9.92 -31.33
C TYR A 302 -0.76 10.66 -32.45
N ILE A 303 -0.71 10.03 -33.62
CA ILE A 303 -0.39 10.69 -34.89
C ILE A 303 -1.66 10.69 -35.73
N GLY A 304 -2.25 11.88 -35.91
CA GLY A 304 -3.63 12.01 -36.37
C GLY A 304 -4.57 11.26 -35.43
N ARG A 305 -5.23 10.23 -35.94
CA ARG A 305 -6.17 9.39 -35.16
C ARG A 305 -5.53 8.10 -34.62
N ARG A 306 -4.31 7.78 -35.03
CA ARG A 306 -3.66 6.52 -34.71
C ARG A 306 -2.90 6.65 -33.39
N LEU A 307 -3.29 5.86 -32.39
CA LEU A 307 -2.52 5.70 -31.16
C LEU A 307 -1.15 5.08 -31.47
N LEU A 308 -0.08 5.68 -30.96
CA LEU A 308 1.27 5.15 -31.11
C LEU A 308 1.44 3.84 -30.34
N ASP A 309 2.32 2.98 -30.85
CA ASP A 309 2.62 1.71 -30.20
C ASP A 309 3.24 1.96 -28.82
N ASN A 310 2.89 1.09 -27.88
CA ASN A 310 3.24 1.19 -26.45
C ASN A 310 2.49 2.24 -25.64
N TYR A 311 1.62 3.06 -26.26
CA TYR A 311 0.71 3.94 -25.52
C TYR A 311 -0.67 3.27 -25.29
N PRO A 312 -1.41 3.67 -24.24
CA PRO A 312 -1.01 4.61 -23.19
C PRO A 312 0.11 4.08 -22.28
N ILE A 313 0.86 5.00 -21.67
CA ILE A 313 1.89 4.67 -20.68
C ILE A 313 1.60 5.39 -19.37
N GLU A 314 1.76 4.64 -18.28
CA GLU A 314 1.91 5.17 -16.94
C GLU A 314 3.39 5.59 -16.74
N LYS A 315 3.65 6.68 -16.02
CA LYS A 315 5.02 7.15 -15.71
C LYS A 315 5.64 6.38 -14.55
N LEU A 316 5.61 5.05 -14.62
CA LEU A 316 6.07 4.14 -13.58
C LEU A 316 6.89 3.01 -14.20
N ASP A 317 7.85 2.49 -13.42
CA ASP A 317 8.57 1.28 -13.80
C ASP A 317 7.84 0.04 -13.25
N TYR A 318 7.45 -0.86 -14.16
CA TYR A 318 6.57 -1.99 -13.84
C TYR A 318 7.36 -3.27 -13.66
N HIS A 319 7.15 -3.89 -12.50
CA HIS A 319 7.74 -5.16 -12.13
C HIS A 319 6.65 -6.17 -11.83
N GLY A 320 6.80 -7.39 -12.33
CA GLY A 320 5.81 -8.44 -12.04
C GLY A 320 4.46 -8.24 -12.75
N TRP A 321 4.21 -7.11 -13.42
CA TRP A 321 2.95 -6.73 -14.05
C TRP A 321 2.95 -7.12 -15.54
N ALA A 322 1.82 -7.63 -16.04
CA ALA A 322 1.70 -8.07 -17.44
C ALA A 322 0.40 -7.59 -18.11
N LEU A 323 -0.38 -6.74 -17.45
CA LEU A 323 -1.58 -6.16 -18.04
C LEU A 323 -1.24 -4.78 -18.61
N ARG A 324 -0.90 -4.70 -19.89
CA ARG A 324 -1.10 -3.42 -20.58
C ARG A 324 -2.61 -3.25 -20.70
N GLU A 325 -3.15 -2.24 -20.04
CA GLU A 325 -4.54 -1.86 -20.28
C GLU A 325 -4.68 -1.43 -21.74
N GLY A 326 -5.87 -1.65 -22.29
CA GLY A 326 -6.14 -1.32 -23.68
C GLY A 326 -6.16 0.18 -23.91
N LYS A 327 -6.62 0.56 -25.09
CA LYS A 327 -6.89 1.94 -25.43
C LYS A 327 -8.02 2.51 -24.55
N HIS A 328 -7.74 3.54 -23.76
CA HIS A 328 -8.73 4.23 -22.92
C HIS A 328 -9.47 5.35 -23.64
N LEU A 329 -8.76 6.10 -24.50
CA LEU A 329 -9.29 7.23 -25.26
C LEU A 329 -9.20 6.95 -26.76
N ASP A 330 -10.11 7.53 -27.54
CA ASP A 330 -10.04 7.51 -29.00
C ASP A 330 -10.20 8.90 -29.60
N ILE A 331 -9.53 9.15 -30.71
CA ILE A 331 -9.74 10.34 -31.54
C ILE A 331 -10.66 9.93 -32.69
N ILE A 332 -11.95 10.22 -32.52
CA ILE A 332 -12.99 9.77 -33.45
C ILE A 332 -13.07 10.62 -34.71
N SER A 333 -12.73 11.90 -34.63
CA SER A 333 -12.64 12.78 -35.80
C SER A 333 -11.70 13.96 -35.55
N ILE A 334 -11.12 14.45 -36.64
CA ILE A 334 -10.34 15.70 -36.71
C ILE A 334 -10.93 16.49 -37.88
N GLU A 335 -11.46 17.68 -37.60
CA GLU A 335 -12.01 18.59 -38.60
C GLU A 335 -11.15 19.85 -38.65
N ASN A 336 -10.37 20.02 -39.72
CA ASN A 336 -9.54 21.21 -39.91
C ASN A 336 -10.32 22.27 -40.70
N LYS A 337 -10.35 23.50 -40.17
CA LYS A 337 -10.82 24.71 -40.87
C LYS A 337 -9.71 25.74 -40.79
N THR A 338 -9.70 26.70 -41.72
CA THR A 338 -8.67 27.75 -41.81
C THR A 338 -8.42 28.49 -40.50
N ASP A 339 -9.48 28.73 -39.72
CA ASP A 339 -9.37 29.52 -38.48
C ASP A 339 -9.35 28.65 -37.22
N LYS A 340 -9.82 27.40 -37.29
CA LYS A 340 -9.91 26.49 -36.15
C LYS A 340 -9.97 25.04 -36.57
N SER A 341 -9.37 24.17 -35.76
CA SER A 341 -9.49 22.74 -35.87
C SER A 341 -10.26 22.15 -34.69
N ILE A 342 -11.09 21.15 -34.94
CA ILE A 342 -11.91 20.48 -33.91
C ILE A 342 -11.50 19.01 -33.83
N ILE A 343 -11.06 18.58 -32.66
CA ILE A 343 -10.68 17.20 -32.38
C ILE A 343 -11.73 16.61 -31.45
N LYS A 344 -12.39 15.52 -31.86
CA LYS A 344 -13.35 14.82 -31.02
C LYS A 344 -12.68 13.63 -30.34
N VAL A 345 -12.71 13.64 -29.01
CA VAL A 345 -12.09 12.62 -28.17
C VAL A 345 -13.20 11.85 -27.45
N LYS A 346 -13.19 10.52 -27.57
CA LYS A 346 -14.17 9.63 -26.95
C LYS A 346 -13.54 8.82 -25.82
N ASN A 347 -14.24 8.70 -24.70
CA ASN A 347 -13.92 7.75 -23.65
C ASN A 347 -14.34 6.33 -24.05
N LEU A 348 -13.38 5.42 -24.20
CA LEU A 348 -13.60 3.99 -24.44
C LEU A 348 -13.42 3.15 -23.16
N TYR A 349 -13.02 3.77 -22.06
CA TYR A 349 -12.84 3.12 -20.79
C TYR A 349 -14.18 2.93 -20.07
N ASN A 350 -14.25 1.89 -19.24
CA ASN A 350 -15.48 1.54 -18.52
C ASN A 350 -15.74 2.43 -17.28
N ASN A 351 -14.84 3.37 -16.98
CA ASN A 351 -14.98 4.34 -15.89
C ASN A 351 -14.71 5.76 -16.38
N ASN A 352 -14.95 6.72 -15.51
CA ASN A 352 -14.72 8.13 -15.79
C ASN A 352 -13.23 8.41 -16.06
N ILE A 353 -12.99 9.30 -17.02
CA ILE A 353 -11.67 9.84 -17.35
C ILE A 353 -11.69 11.35 -17.13
N TYR A 354 -10.62 11.90 -16.58
CA TYR A 354 -10.39 13.34 -16.54
C TYR A 354 -9.21 13.68 -17.46
N ILE A 355 -9.38 14.60 -18.39
CA ILE A 355 -8.27 15.04 -19.26
C ILE A 355 -7.54 16.18 -18.56
N ASP A 356 -6.35 15.89 -18.05
CA ASP A 356 -5.51 16.87 -17.35
C ASP A 356 -4.86 17.86 -18.31
N LYS A 357 -4.35 17.36 -19.45
CA LYS A 357 -3.62 18.17 -20.43
C LYS A 357 -3.77 17.63 -21.84
N PHE A 358 -3.91 18.53 -22.80
CA PHE A 358 -3.99 18.20 -24.22
C PHE A 358 -2.99 19.06 -24.99
N ILE A 359 -2.11 18.41 -25.75
CA ILE A 359 -1.02 19.07 -26.48
C ILE A 359 -1.10 18.66 -27.94
N VAL A 360 -1.13 19.63 -28.84
CA VAL A 360 -1.16 19.42 -30.29
C VAL A 360 0.06 20.11 -30.90
N ASN A 361 0.90 19.37 -31.63
CA ASN A 361 2.13 19.88 -32.26
C ASN A 361 2.99 20.73 -31.29
N ASN A 362 3.21 20.22 -30.07
CA ASN A 362 3.93 20.88 -28.96
C ASN A 362 3.29 22.15 -28.39
N GLN A 363 2.03 22.46 -28.73
CA GLN A 363 1.27 23.55 -28.12
C GLN A 363 0.17 23.00 -27.21
N GLU A 364 0.13 23.49 -25.98
CA GLU A 364 -0.92 23.14 -25.02
C GLU A 364 -2.22 23.83 -25.41
N VAL A 365 -3.29 23.03 -25.44
CA VAL A 365 -4.63 23.46 -25.84
C VAL A 365 -5.54 23.41 -24.63
N LYS A 366 -6.42 24.40 -24.51
CA LYS A 366 -7.41 24.44 -23.45
C LYS A 366 -8.39 23.27 -23.58
N VAL A 367 -8.50 22.50 -22.51
CA VAL A 367 -9.48 21.42 -22.38
C VAL A 367 -10.67 21.86 -21.52
N PRO A 368 -11.89 21.37 -21.79
CA PRO A 368 -13.02 21.54 -20.88
C PRO A 368 -12.73 20.89 -19.53
N ASP A 369 -12.99 21.61 -18.44
CA ASP A 369 -12.85 21.11 -17.07
C ASP A 369 -14.04 20.23 -16.70
N GLN A 370 -14.07 19.02 -17.24
CA GLN A 370 -15.14 18.05 -17.02
C GLN A 370 -14.60 16.62 -17.00
N ASN A 371 -15.28 15.76 -16.24
CA ASN A 371 -15.08 14.32 -16.34
C ASN A 371 -15.81 13.80 -17.57
N LEU A 372 -15.15 12.91 -18.30
CA LEU A 372 -15.74 12.13 -19.39
C LEU A 372 -16.30 10.83 -18.83
N GLU A 373 -17.62 10.66 -18.86
CA GLU A 373 -18.27 9.40 -18.56
C GLU A 373 -17.97 8.34 -19.64
N PRO A 374 -18.19 7.04 -19.36
CA PRO A 374 -18.05 5.99 -20.37
C PRO A 374 -18.85 6.30 -21.63
N ASP A 375 -18.25 6.09 -22.80
CA ASP A 375 -18.80 6.41 -24.12
C ASP A 375 -19.05 7.91 -24.43
N GLU A 376 -18.78 8.82 -23.50
CA GLU A 376 -18.90 10.26 -23.72
C GLU A 376 -17.82 10.77 -24.68
N THR A 377 -18.14 11.84 -25.40
CA THR A 377 -17.24 12.53 -26.32
C THR A 377 -17.09 13.99 -25.93
N VAL A 378 -15.87 14.51 -25.97
CA VAL A 378 -15.56 15.94 -25.82
C VAL A 378 -14.96 16.50 -27.10
N GLU A 379 -15.28 17.76 -27.40
CA GLU A 379 -14.69 18.51 -28.51
C GLU A 379 -13.58 19.41 -27.98
N ILE A 380 -12.37 19.23 -28.50
CA ILE A 380 -11.21 20.07 -28.23
C ILE A 380 -11.01 21.01 -29.42
N ILE A 381 -11.01 22.31 -29.14
CA ILE A 381 -10.88 23.36 -30.16
C ILE A 381 -9.44 23.86 -30.15
N VAL A 382 -8.78 23.79 -31.32
CA VAL A 382 -7.42 24.31 -31.55
C VAL A 382 -7.51 25.50 -32.50
N GLU A 383 -6.77 26.56 -32.23
CA GLU A 383 -6.69 27.71 -33.14
C GLU A 383 -5.87 27.37 -34.39
N GLY A 384 -6.40 27.72 -35.57
CA GLY A 384 -5.76 27.46 -36.86
C GLY A 384 -5.88 26.02 -37.38
N ASP A 385 -5.23 25.78 -38.52
CA ASP A 385 -5.09 24.47 -39.15
C ASP A 385 -3.92 23.69 -38.52
N ILE A 386 -4.21 22.49 -38.03
CA ILE A 386 -3.23 21.61 -37.37
C ILE A 386 -2.63 20.57 -38.30
N GLY A 387 -3.01 20.56 -39.58
CA GLY A 387 -2.54 19.62 -40.60
C GLY A 387 -3.25 18.26 -40.57
N GLU A 388 -2.96 17.39 -41.54
CA GLU A 388 -3.66 16.11 -41.70
C GLU A 388 -3.31 15.07 -40.62
N ASN A 389 -2.07 15.08 -40.13
CA ASN A 389 -1.56 14.11 -39.15
C ASN A 389 -0.84 14.81 -37.98
N PRO A 390 -1.57 15.59 -37.17
CA PRO A 390 -0.98 16.27 -36.02
C PRO A 390 -0.45 15.26 -35.00
N GLU A 391 0.62 15.63 -34.30
CA GLU A 391 1.03 14.92 -33.09
C GLU A 391 0.16 15.41 -31.93
N ILE A 392 -0.57 14.48 -31.30
CA ILE A 392 -1.50 14.78 -30.21
C ILE A 392 -1.06 14.00 -28.98
N LYS A 393 -0.66 14.70 -27.92
CA LYS A 393 -0.35 14.12 -26.63
C LYS A 393 -1.43 14.48 -25.63
N VAL A 394 -1.98 13.46 -24.98
CA VAL A 394 -3.06 13.57 -23.99
C VAL A 394 -2.53 13.04 -22.67
N GLN A 395 -2.49 13.88 -21.64
CA GLN A 395 -2.30 13.44 -20.26
C GLN A 395 -3.66 13.43 -19.58
N TYR A 396 -4.00 12.31 -18.97
CA TYR A 396 -5.32 12.10 -18.42
C TYR A 396 -5.25 11.17 -17.21
N THR A 397 -6.24 11.30 -16.34
CA THR A 397 -6.38 10.51 -15.13
C THR A 397 -7.54 9.55 -15.28
N ILE A 398 -7.27 8.27 -15.02
CA ILE A 398 -8.30 7.22 -14.92
C ILE A 398 -8.61 6.93 -13.46
N ALA A 399 -9.88 6.62 -13.17
CA ALA A 399 -10.29 6.14 -11.85
C ALA A 399 -10.47 4.62 -11.86
N LYS A 400 -9.83 3.94 -10.89
CA LYS A 400 -9.95 2.50 -10.68
C LYS A 400 -10.47 2.19 -9.29
N LYS A 401 -11.61 1.50 -9.23
CA LYS A 401 -12.18 1.05 -7.96
C LYS A 401 -11.24 0.09 -7.24
N SER A 402 -10.89 0.43 -6.01
CA SER A 402 -9.79 -0.20 -5.29
C SER A 402 -10.06 -0.33 -3.80
N ASP A 403 -9.40 -1.27 -3.16
CA ASP A 403 -9.13 -1.22 -1.73
C ASP A 403 -7.65 -0.91 -1.53
N ILE A 404 -7.34 0.01 -0.61
CA ILE A 404 -6.00 0.56 -0.49
C ILE A 404 -5.52 0.51 0.94
N ILE A 405 -4.24 0.15 1.10
CA ILE A 405 -3.49 0.32 2.33
C ILE A 405 -2.42 1.39 2.07
N TRP A 406 -2.46 2.46 2.84
CA TRP A 406 -1.41 3.48 2.86
C TRP A 406 -0.60 3.38 4.15
N PRO A 407 0.73 3.60 4.10
CA PRO A 407 1.51 3.83 5.31
C PRO A 407 1.06 5.10 6.02
N THR A 408 1.04 5.10 7.35
CA THR A 408 0.63 6.27 8.17
C THR A 408 1.47 7.51 7.92
N SER A 409 2.69 7.36 7.40
CA SER A 409 3.54 8.48 6.96
C SER A 409 3.07 9.16 5.67
N LYS A 410 2.13 8.56 4.94
CA LYS A 410 1.63 9.02 3.64
C LYS A 410 0.14 9.36 3.64
N VAL A 411 -0.60 9.06 4.70
CA VAL A 411 -2.05 9.27 4.76
C VAL A 411 -2.51 9.85 6.10
N ARG A 412 -3.56 10.67 6.05
CA ARG A 412 -4.30 11.13 7.21
C ARG A 412 -5.80 11.08 6.96
N VAL A 413 -6.55 10.46 7.86
CA VAL A 413 -8.02 10.62 7.90
C VAL A 413 -8.31 11.99 8.50
N ILE A 414 -8.94 12.87 7.72
CA ILE A 414 -9.17 14.27 8.11
C ILE A 414 -10.64 14.58 8.43
N GLY A 415 -11.57 13.67 8.08
CA GLY A 415 -12.98 13.86 8.36
C GLY A 415 -13.84 12.67 8.02
N SER A 416 -15.13 12.80 8.36
CA SER A 416 -16.19 11.89 7.90
C SER A 416 -16.66 12.34 6.52
N GLY A 417 -16.88 11.39 5.62
CA GLY A 417 -17.52 11.66 4.32
C GLY A 417 -19.05 11.71 4.41
N GLU A 418 -19.63 11.25 5.53
CA GLU A 418 -21.07 11.26 5.77
C GLU A 418 -21.43 11.96 7.10
N PRO A 419 -22.56 12.66 7.16
CA PRO A 419 -23.06 13.20 8.43
C PRO A 419 -23.44 12.06 9.38
N SER A 420 -23.23 12.25 10.68
CA SER A 420 -23.62 11.23 11.67
C SER A 420 -25.14 11.02 11.67
N GLU A 421 -25.60 9.77 11.88
CA GLU A 421 -27.03 9.43 11.96
C GLU A 421 -27.81 10.35 12.93
N ARG A 422 -27.26 10.60 14.13
CA ARG A 422 -27.86 11.52 15.11
C ARG A 422 -28.07 12.93 14.57
N PHE A 423 -27.13 13.41 13.75
CA PHE A 423 -27.22 14.72 13.13
C PHE A 423 -28.31 14.73 12.05
N ILE A 424 -28.36 13.71 11.20
CA ILE A 424 -29.41 13.52 10.20
C ILE A 424 -30.79 13.50 10.89
N GLU A 425 -30.97 12.67 11.92
CA GLU A 425 -32.20 12.60 12.70
C GLU A 425 -32.59 13.95 13.29
N SER A 426 -31.62 14.71 13.80
CA SER A 426 -31.87 16.03 14.39
C SER A 426 -32.35 17.06 13.36
N ILE A 427 -31.82 17.00 12.12
CA ILE A 427 -32.25 17.86 11.01
C ILE A 427 -33.66 17.46 10.56
N LEU A 428 -33.89 16.17 10.33
CA LEU A 428 -35.20 15.68 9.89
C LEU A 428 -36.30 16.02 10.91
N LYS A 429 -36.03 15.88 12.21
CA LYS A 429 -36.96 16.30 13.29
C LYS A 429 -37.25 17.80 13.29
N LYS A 430 -36.32 18.64 12.82
CA LYS A 430 -36.51 20.10 12.71
C LYS A 430 -37.26 20.50 11.43
N ILE A 431 -37.07 19.77 10.33
CA ILE A 431 -37.78 20.02 9.06
C ILE A 431 -39.24 19.57 9.12
N MET A 432 -39.54 18.54 9.91
CA MET A 432 -40.90 18.01 10.10
C MET A 432 -41.74 18.77 11.15
N LYS A 433 -41.17 19.79 11.80
CA LYS A 433 -41.88 20.74 12.68
C LYS A 433 -42.07 22.04 11.93
#